data_AF-A0A3C0B1D0-F1
#
_entry.id   AF-A0A3C0B1D0-F1
#
_cell.length_a   1.000
_cell.length_b   1.000
_cell.length_c   1.000
_cell.angle_alpha   90.00
_cell.angle_beta   90.00
_cell.angle_gamma   90.00
#
_symmetry.space_group_name_H-M   'P 1'
#
loop_
_entity.id
_entity.type
_entity.pdbx_description
1 polymer ?
#
loop_
_entity_poly.entity_id
_entity_poly.type
_entity_poly.pdbx_seq_one_letter_code
_entity_poly.pdbx_strand_id
1 'polypeptide(L)'
;MYTHPKIERFNEEVLSKYHIYNSVFITLPFDSIDNTGALLPLFTEGCDNGFKKQETPKEILDLFAQKYLSGASESEKIDLMFRFIQYIERQIVLFDAVEDAAFPVVNNMEGRGSLRDIKEKASAKDKEADLISFLENFNVRTVLTAHPTQFYPGAVLGIINDLTDAIRKNNLLEIKQLLAQLGKTPFIQAEKPNPFDEAVSLIWYLENV
;
A
#
# COMPACT_ATOMS: atom_id res chain seq x y z
N MET A 1 -10.11 16.88 24.32
CA MET A 1 -9.01 15.96 23.97
C MET A 1 -8.28 16.59 22.80
N TYR A 2 -6.98 16.86 22.91
CA TYR A 2 -6.21 17.50 21.84
C TYR A 2 -6.10 16.53 20.67
N THR A 3 -6.57 16.93 19.49
CA THR A 3 -6.41 16.13 18.27
C THR A 3 -5.04 16.44 17.69
N HIS A 4 -4.18 15.44 17.60
CA HIS A 4 -2.84 15.59 17.04
C HIS A 4 -2.90 16.12 15.59
N PRO A 5 -1.92 16.96 15.17
CA PRO A 5 -1.72 17.34 13.78
C PRO A 5 -1.80 16.13 12.83
N LYS A 6 -2.26 16.35 11.59
CA LYS A 6 -2.38 15.27 10.58
C LYS A 6 -1.06 14.50 10.41
N ILE A 7 0.07 15.20 10.44
CA ILE A 7 1.41 14.59 10.31
C ILE A 7 1.76 13.69 11.49
N GLU A 8 1.40 14.07 12.72
CA GLU A 8 1.62 13.25 13.91
C GLU A 8 0.77 11.98 13.85
N ARG A 9 -0.53 12.11 13.52
CA ARG A 9 -1.43 10.97 13.33
C ARG A 9 -0.94 10.04 12.22
N PHE A 10 -0.42 10.59 11.13
CA PHE A 10 0.17 9.78 10.06
C PHE A 10 1.43 9.03 10.52
N ASN A 11 2.32 9.70 11.25
CA ASN A 11 3.53 9.06 11.76
C ASN A 11 3.22 7.93 12.76
N GLU A 12 2.22 8.13 13.62
CA GLU A 12 1.78 7.14 14.61
C GLU A 12 1.00 5.98 13.97
N GLU A 13 -0.03 6.29 13.18
CA GLU A 13 -0.96 5.29 12.68
C GLU A 13 -0.51 4.63 11.37
N VAL A 14 0.30 5.31 10.56
CA VAL A 14 0.79 4.78 9.28
C VAL A 14 2.24 4.36 9.39
N LEU A 15 3.18 5.30 9.54
CA LEU A 15 4.62 4.98 9.47
C LEU A 15 5.05 3.97 10.54
N SER A 16 4.64 4.17 11.79
CA SER A 16 5.06 3.29 12.88
C SER A 16 4.51 1.88 12.71
N LYS A 17 3.22 1.74 12.38
CA LYS A 17 2.59 0.44 12.11
C LYS A 17 3.20 -0.24 10.88
N TYR A 18 3.42 0.50 9.81
CA TYR A 18 4.13 0.00 8.63
C TYR A 18 5.50 -0.57 9.00
N HIS A 19 6.33 0.17 9.76
CA HIS A 19 7.64 -0.32 10.15
C HIS A 19 7.60 -1.59 11.00
N ILE A 20 6.63 -1.70 11.91
CA ILE A 20 6.42 -2.89 12.74
C ILE A 20 6.05 -4.09 11.86
N TYR A 21 5.01 -3.95 11.03
CA TYR A 21 4.55 -5.06 10.19
C TYR A 21 5.54 -5.41 9.09
N ASN A 22 6.28 -4.44 8.55
CA ASN A 22 7.34 -4.68 7.61
C ASN A 22 8.48 -5.47 8.27
N SER A 23 8.82 -5.16 9.52
CA SER A 23 9.81 -5.93 10.28
C SER A 23 9.34 -7.38 10.51
N VAL A 24 8.06 -7.58 10.83
CA VAL A 24 7.47 -8.94 10.89
C VAL A 24 7.57 -9.63 9.53
N PHE A 25 7.21 -8.93 8.46
CA PHE A 25 7.24 -9.44 7.10
C PHE A 25 8.66 -9.87 6.67
N ILE A 26 9.71 -9.09 6.98
CA ILE A 26 11.13 -9.45 6.73
C ILE A 26 11.52 -10.76 7.44
N THR A 27 10.97 -11.01 8.63
CA THR A 27 11.35 -12.17 9.47
C THR A 27 10.60 -13.47 9.15
N LEU A 28 9.63 -13.44 8.24
CA LEU A 28 8.87 -14.63 7.89
C LEU A 28 9.74 -15.60 7.07
N PRO A 29 9.72 -16.91 7.40
CA PRO A 29 10.50 -17.91 6.68
C PRO A 29 9.83 -18.15 5.32
N PHE A 30 10.35 -17.51 4.29
CA PHE A 30 10.00 -17.82 2.92
C PHE A 30 11.08 -18.76 2.38
N ASP A 31 10.67 -19.86 1.76
CA ASP A 31 11.50 -21.03 1.37
C ASP A 31 12.66 -20.74 0.38
N SER A 32 13.05 -19.47 0.19
CA SER A 32 14.16 -19.01 -0.66
C SER A 32 14.84 -17.71 -0.19
N ILE A 33 14.52 -17.19 1.01
CA ILE A 33 14.89 -15.84 1.47
C ILE A 33 15.80 -15.92 2.69
N ASP A 34 17.01 -16.45 2.53
CA ASP A 34 17.94 -16.48 3.67
C ASP A 34 18.72 -15.18 3.84
N ASN A 35 18.69 -14.22 2.88
CA ASN A 35 19.42 -12.94 3.02
C ASN A 35 18.80 -11.70 2.35
N THR A 36 17.77 -11.81 1.48
CA THR A 36 17.25 -10.64 0.74
C THR A 36 16.71 -9.54 1.67
N GLY A 37 16.01 -9.93 2.74
CA GLY A 37 15.45 -9.00 3.71
C GLY A 37 16.50 -8.20 4.48
N ALA A 38 17.70 -8.76 4.68
CA ALA A 38 18.83 -8.06 5.31
C ALA A 38 19.63 -7.21 4.29
N LEU A 39 19.71 -7.68 3.04
CA LEU A 39 20.44 -7.01 1.97
C LEU A 39 19.70 -5.79 1.42
N LEU A 40 18.37 -5.78 1.42
CA LEU A 40 17.59 -4.67 0.85
C LEU A 40 17.80 -3.35 1.59
N PRO A 41 17.75 -3.27 2.93
CA PRO A 41 18.09 -2.02 3.64
C PRO A 41 19.50 -1.51 3.33
N LEU A 42 20.48 -2.42 3.21
CA LEU A 42 21.85 -2.08 2.83
C LEU A 42 21.93 -1.56 1.39
N PHE A 43 21.13 -2.12 0.49
CA PHE A 43 21.02 -1.66 -0.87
C PHE A 43 20.35 -0.27 -0.94
N THR A 44 19.28 -0.03 -0.18
CA THR A 44 18.64 1.28 -0.06
C THR A 44 19.63 2.35 0.44
N GLU A 45 20.42 2.05 1.46
CA GLU A 45 21.48 2.97 1.93
C GLU A 45 22.55 3.20 0.86
N GLY A 46 22.92 2.17 0.11
CA GLY A 46 23.81 2.25 -1.04
C GLY A 46 23.26 3.18 -2.13
N CYS A 47 21.98 3.03 -2.49
CA CYS A 47 21.28 3.87 -3.44
C CYS A 47 21.23 5.34 -3.01
N ASP A 48 20.87 5.62 -1.75
CA ASP A 48 20.82 6.98 -1.22
C ASP A 48 22.19 7.67 -1.26
N ASN A 49 23.24 6.94 -0.85
CA ASN A 49 24.60 7.46 -0.84
C ASN A 49 25.16 7.66 -2.26
N GLY A 50 24.92 6.70 -3.15
CA GLY A 50 25.37 6.79 -4.54
C GLY A 50 24.64 7.87 -5.32
N PHE A 51 23.33 8.02 -5.12
CA PHE A 51 22.54 9.08 -5.73
C PHE A 51 23.03 10.47 -5.30
N LYS A 52 23.34 10.67 -4.01
CA LYS A 52 23.94 11.92 -3.50
C LYS A 52 25.31 12.22 -4.13
N LYS A 53 26.05 11.20 -4.54
CA LYS A 53 27.35 11.31 -5.23
C LYS A 53 27.22 11.40 -6.76
N GLN A 54 26.00 11.42 -7.29
CA GLN A 54 25.72 11.37 -8.74
C GLN A 54 26.26 10.11 -9.43
N GLU A 55 26.39 9.00 -8.69
CA GLU A 55 26.71 7.70 -9.26
C GLU A 55 25.55 7.20 -10.13
N THR A 56 25.86 6.55 -11.23
CA THR A 56 24.87 5.92 -12.11
C THR A 56 24.28 4.66 -11.46
N PRO A 57 23.07 4.22 -11.85
CA PRO A 57 22.46 3.00 -11.29
C PRO A 57 23.35 1.76 -11.40
N LYS A 58 24.14 1.66 -12.48
CA LYS A 58 25.09 0.56 -12.66
C LYS A 58 26.23 0.63 -11.65
N GLU A 59 26.81 1.81 -11.44
CA GLU A 59 27.88 2.00 -10.45
C GLU A 59 27.41 1.67 -9.03
N ILE A 60 26.20 2.11 -8.66
CA ILE A 60 25.59 1.80 -7.36
C ILE A 60 25.46 0.28 -7.17
N LEU A 61 24.94 -0.41 -8.18
CA LEU A 61 24.78 -1.87 -8.14
C LEU A 61 26.12 -2.60 -8.07
N ASP A 62 27.11 -2.19 -8.87
CA ASP A 62 28.43 -2.80 -8.91
C ASP A 62 29.16 -2.60 -7.57
N LEU A 63 29.09 -1.41 -6.97
CA LEU A 63 29.65 -1.12 -5.66
C LEU A 63 28.97 -1.92 -4.55
N PHE A 64 27.64 -2.05 -4.60
CA PHE A 64 26.89 -2.87 -3.66
C PHE A 64 27.29 -4.34 -3.78
N ALA A 65 27.33 -4.88 -5.00
CA ALA A 65 27.71 -6.26 -5.25
C ALA A 65 29.16 -6.54 -4.82
N GLN A 66 30.09 -5.62 -5.09
CA GLN A 66 31.48 -5.75 -4.65
C GLN A 66 31.60 -5.81 -3.12
N LYS A 67 30.78 -5.03 -2.40
CA LYS A 67 30.84 -4.94 -0.94
C LYS A 67 30.14 -6.10 -0.23
N TYR A 68 29.00 -6.57 -0.76
CA TYR A 68 28.11 -7.50 -0.06
C TYR A 68 27.93 -8.85 -0.76
N LEU A 69 28.26 -8.98 -2.05
CA LEU A 69 28.07 -10.18 -2.86
C LEU A 69 29.41 -10.68 -3.43
N SER A 70 30.38 -10.89 -2.53
CA SER A 70 31.75 -11.28 -2.90
C SER A 70 31.77 -12.54 -3.77
N GLY A 71 32.19 -12.41 -5.03
CA GLY A 71 32.29 -13.52 -5.98
C GLY A 71 30.98 -13.90 -6.70
N ALA A 72 29.91 -13.12 -6.56
CA ALA A 72 28.67 -13.37 -7.27
C ALA A 72 28.82 -13.19 -8.79
N SER A 73 28.32 -14.16 -9.53
CA SER A 73 28.15 -14.11 -10.97
C SER A 73 27.10 -13.06 -11.37
N GLU A 74 27.12 -12.65 -12.64
CA GLU A 74 26.13 -11.70 -13.16
C GLU A 74 24.70 -12.22 -13.03
N SER A 75 24.48 -13.53 -13.20
CA SER A 75 23.18 -14.17 -13.01
C SER A 75 22.68 -14.00 -11.58
N GLU A 76 23.55 -14.20 -10.58
CA GLU A 76 23.17 -14.08 -9.17
C GLU A 76 22.83 -12.63 -8.77
N LYS A 77 23.52 -11.65 -9.35
CA LYS A 77 23.17 -10.23 -9.18
C LYS A 77 21.79 -9.92 -9.74
N ILE A 78 21.50 -10.38 -10.96
CA ILE A 78 20.19 -10.19 -11.62
C ILE A 78 19.08 -10.86 -10.81
N ASP A 79 19.30 -12.09 -10.34
CA ASP A 79 18.35 -12.81 -9.51
C ASP A 79 18.09 -12.11 -8.17
N LEU A 80 19.11 -11.47 -7.59
CA LEU A 80 18.92 -10.64 -6.40
C LEU A 80 18.08 -9.38 -6.70
N MET A 81 18.31 -8.73 -7.84
CA MET A 81 17.51 -7.56 -8.24
C MET A 81 16.03 -7.92 -8.42
N PHE A 82 15.73 -9.04 -9.08
CA PHE A 82 14.34 -9.52 -9.19
C PHE A 82 13.72 -9.78 -7.83
N ARG A 83 14.50 -10.36 -6.89
CA ARG A 83 14.04 -10.56 -5.51
C ARG A 83 13.80 -9.24 -4.78
N PHE A 84 14.61 -8.20 -5.00
CA PHE A 84 14.35 -6.86 -4.45
C PHE A 84 13.07 -6.25 -5.01
N ILE A 85 12.84 -6.35 -6.31
CA ILE A 85 11.60 -5.85 -6.94
C ILE A 85 10.39 -6.53 -6.31
N GLN A 86 10.39 -7.87 -6.26
CA GLN A 86 9.33 -8.64 -5.63
C GLN A 86 9.10 -8.23 -4.17
N TYR A 87 10.17 -7.97 -3.43
CA TYR A 87 10.06 -7.57 -2.04
C TYR A 87 9.42 -6.17 -1.90
N ILE A 88 9.91 -5.21 -2.68
CA ILE A 88 9.42 -3.82 -2.69
C ILE A 88 7.93 -3.79 -3.08
N GLU A 89 7.50 -4.56 -4.06
CA GLU A 89 6.08 -4.67 -4.44
C GLU A 89 5.18 -5.06 -3.25
N ARG A 90 5.65 -6.00 -2.41
CA ARG A 90 4.91 -6.44 -1.22
C ARG A 90 4.95 -5.40 -0.09
N GLN A 91 6.03 -4.62 0.00
CA GLN A 91 6.10 -3.49 0.92
C GLN A 91 5.11 -2.38 0.56
N ILE A 92 4.93 -2.10 -0.74
CA ILE A 92 3.93 -1.13 -1.21
C ILE A 92 2.53 -1.63 -0.84
N VAL A 93 2.22 -2.90 -1.12
CA VAL A 93 0.94 -3.51 -0.73
C VAL A 93 0.67 -3.42 0.77
N LEU A 94 1.67 -3.71 1.60
CA LEU A 94 1.55 -3.59 3.05
C LEU A 94 1.30 -2.13 3.46
N PHE A 95 2.00 -1.18 2.84
CA PHE A 95 1.82 0.24 3.11
C PHE A 95 0.40 0.69 2.77
N ASP A 96 -0.13 0.30 1.60
CA ASP A 96 -1.49 0.61 1.16
C ASP A 96 -2.52 0.10 2.20
N ALA A 97 -2.38 -1.15 2.65
CA ALA A 97 -3.29 -1.72 3.66
C ALA A 97 -3.24 -1.00 5.02
N VAL A 98 -2.05 -0.57 5.44
CA VAL A 98 -1.86 0.21 6.68
C VAL A 98 -2.47 1.61 6.54
N GLU A 99 -2.24 2.28 5.41
CA GLU A 99 -2.78 3.61 5.13
C GLU A 99 -4.32 3.59 5.09
N ASP A 100 -4.91 2.62 4.39
CA ASP A 100 -6.36 2.44 4.31
C ASP A 100 -6.99 2.10 5.67
N ALA A 101 -6.28 1.33 6.50
CA ALA A 101 -6.72 1.03 7.86
C ALA A 101 -6.74 2.30 8.73
N ALA A 102 -5.75 3.18 8.55
CA ALA A 102 -5.57 4.41 9.31
C ALA A 102 -6.36 5.61 8.75
N PHE A 103 -6.91 5.52 7.53
CA PHE A 103 -7.52 6.64 6.83
C PHE A 103 -8.53 7.45 7.66
N PRO A 104 -9.48 6.83 8.40
CA PRO A 104 -10.46 7.58 9.21
C PRO A 104 -9.84 8.25 10.43
N VAL A 105 -8.69 7.77 10.91
CA VAL A 105 -7.97 8.34 12.06
C VAL A 105 -7.09 9.50 11.61
N VAL A 106 -6.41 9.37 10.47
CA VAL A 106 -5.52 10.39 9.92
C VAL A 106 -6.29 11.58 9.36
N ASN A 107 -7.43 11.33 8.70
CA ASN A 107 -8.25 12.36 8.07
C ASN A 107 -9.42 12.77 8.97
N ASN A 108 -9.88 14.02 8.83
CA ASN A 108 -11.07 14.46 9.55
C ASN A 108 -12.32 14.15 8.72
N MET A 109 -12.94 12.99 9.00
CA MET A 109 -14.14 12.52 8.28
C MET A 109 -15.36 13.42 8.48
N GLU A 110 -15.38 14.21 9.56
CA GLU A 110 -16.43 15.18 9.88
C GLU A 110 -15.98 16.62 9.65
N GLY A 111 -14.87 16.81 8.94
CA GLY A 111 -14.27 18.12 8.71
C GLY A 111 -15.07 18.99 7.73
N ARG A 112 -14.47 20.13 7.38
CA ARG A 112 -15.01 21.04 6.38
C ARG A 112 -15.24 20.31 5.06
N GLY A 113 -16.44 20.45 4.49
CA GLY A 113 -16.86 19.76 3.27
C GLY A 113 -17.52 18.40 3.50
N SER A 114 -17.56 17.90 4.74
CA SER A 114 -18.36 16.72 5.09
C SER A 114 -19.86 17.03 5.03
N LEU A 115 -20.70 16.00 4.92
CA LEU A 115 -22.16 16.15 5.00
C LEU A 115 -22.59 16.80 6.32
N ARG A 116 -21.87 16.53 7.41
CA ARG A 116 -22.11 17.13 8.71
C ARG A 116 -21.84 18.64 8.69
N ASP A 117 -20.70 19.07 8.17
CA ASP A 117 -20.37 20.50 8.01
C ASP A 117 -21.38 21.22 7.10
N ILE A 118 -21.82 20.57 6.02
CA ILE A 118 -22.85 21.12 5.12
C ILE A 118 -24.18 21.29 5.86
N LYS A 119 -24.61 20.27 6.61
CA LYS A 119 -25.84 20.32 7.43
C LYS A 119 -25.78 21.44 8.46
N GLU A 120 -24.71 21.50 9.25
CA GLU A 120 -24.53 22.52 10.31
C GLU A 120 -24.54 23.95 9.73
N LYS A 121 -23.92 24.16 8.56
CA LYS A 121 -23.95 25.45 7.85
C LYS A 121 -25.32 25.82 7.30
N ALA A 122 -26.10 24.83 6.84
CA ALA A 122 -27.46 25.07 6.38
C ALA A 122 -28.37 25.46 7.54
N SER A 123 -28.29 24.74 8.66
CA SER A 123 -29.01 25.08 9.90
C SER A 123 -28.66 26.48 10.41
N ALA A 124 -27.37 26.82 10.48
CA ALA A 124 -26.91 28.13 10.96
C ALA A 124 -27.33 29.32 10.07
N LYS A 125 -27.81 29.06 8.85
CA LYS A 125 -28.25 30.09 7.89
C LYS A 125 -29.76 30.04 7.61
N ASP A 126 -30.51 29.21 8.35
CA ASP A 126 -31.93 28.95 8.10
C ASP A 126 -32.19 28.47 6.65
N LYS A 127 -31.27 27.64 6.12
CA LYS A 127 -31.26 27.12 4.74
C LYS A 127 -31.53 25.62 4.65
N GLU A 128 -32.13 25.04 5.67
CA GLU A 128 -32.41 23.59 5.73
C GLU A 128 -33.38 23.14 4.64
N ALA A 129 -34.46 23.91 4.40
CA ALA A 129 -35.43 23.60 3.34
C ALA A 129 -34.77 23.62 1.95
N ASP A 130 -33.90 24.60 1.70
CA ASP A 130 -33.15 24.71 0.44
C ASP A 130 -32.19 23.52 0.26
N LEU A 131 -31.52 23.08 1.33
CA LEU A 131 -30.64 21.91 1.31
C LEU A 131 -31.41 20.62 1.03
N ILE A 132 -32.57 20.41 1.65
CA ILE A 132 -33.42 19.24 1.41
C ILE A 132 -33.85 19.21 -0.06
N SER A 133 -34.37 20.32 -0.58
CA SER A 133 -34.81 20.42 -1.98
C SER A 133 -33.66 20.18 -2.98
N PHE A 134 -32.45 20.63 -2.65
CA PHE A 134 -31.26 20.32 -3.44
C PHE A 134 -30.96 18.82 -3.44
N LEU A 135 -30.94 18.18 -2.27
CA LEU A 135 -30.60 16.76 -2.12
C LEU A 135 -31.63 15.84 -2.79
N GLU A 136 -32.90 16.23 -2.86
CA GLU A 136 -33.95 15.49 -3.58
C GLU A 136 -33.67 15.37 -5.09
N ASN A 137 -32.96 16.34 -5.67
CA ASN A 137 -32.64 16.37 -7.11
C ASN A 137 -31.16 16.09 -7.40
N PHE A 138 -30.33 15.98 -6.37
CA PHE A 138 -28.90 15.78 -6.51
C PHE A 138 -28.60 14.33 -6.88
N ASN A 139 -27.84 14.14 -7.96
CA ASN A 139 -27.47 12.82 -8.45
C ASN A 139 -25.97 12.79 -8.77
N VAL A 140 -25.30 11.72 -8.34
CA VAL A 140 -23.91 11.43 -8.70
C VAL A 140 -23.90 10.11 -9.47
N ARG A 141 -23.27 10.10 -10.64
CA ARG A 141 -23.01 8.89 -11.41
C ARG A 141 -21.52 8.66 -11.48
N THR A 142 -21.03 7.76 -10.63
CA THR A 142 -19.66 7.25 -10.74
C THR A 142 -19.56 6.28 -11.91
N VAL A 143 -18.50 6.41 -12.70
CA VAL A 143 -18.21 5.52 -13.82
C VAL A 143 -16.85 4.91 -13.57
N LEU A 144 -16.82 3.63 -13.25
CA LEU A 144 -15.59 2.88 -13.11
C LEU A 144 -15.00 2.65 -14.49
N THR A 145 -13.71 2.94 -14.64
CA THR A 145 -12.95 2.69 -15.87
C THR A 145 -11.84 1.69 -15.58
N ALA A 146 -11.47 0.91 -16.59
CA ALA A 146 -10.30 0.04 -16.47
C ALA A 146 -9.07 0.86 -16.07
N HIS A 147 -8.28 0.32 -15.15
CA HIS A 147 -7.03 0.95 -14.76
C HIS A 147 -5.99 0.74 -15.89
N PRO A 148 -5.29 1.78 -16.38
CA PRO A 148 -4.41 1.67 -17.55
C PRO A 148 -3.26 0.65 -17.39
N THR A 149 -2.90 0.35 -16.15
CA THR A 149 -1.96 -0.72 -15.75
C THR A 149 -2.52 -1.45 -14.54
N GLN A 150 -2.97 -2.71 -14.65
CA GLN A 150 -3.50 -3.43 -13.48
C GLN A 150 -2.43 -3.51 -12.37
N PHE A 151 -2.67 -2.84 -11.24
CA PHE A 151 -1.69 -2.71 -10.16
C PHE A 151 -1.47 -4.04 -9.41
N TYR A 152 -2.55 -4.79 -9.17
CA TYR A 152 -2.49 -6.04 -8.40
C TYR A 152 -3.43 -7.12 -8.98
N PRO A 153 -3.04 -8.41 -8.97
CA PRO A 153 -3.94 -9.52 -9.22
C PRO A 153 -5.06 -9.58 -8.17
N GLY A 154 -6.23 -10.16 -8.53
CA GLY A 154 -7.37 -10.26 -7.61
C GLY A 154 -7.06 -10.95 -6.27
N ALA A 155 -6.17 -11.94 -6.26
CA ALA A 155 -5.71 -12.58 -5.02
C ALA A 155 -4.97 -11.60 -4.09
N VAL A 156 -4.18 -10.68 -4.65
CA VAL A 156 -3.48 -9.66 -3.87
C VAL A 156 -4.46 -8.61 -3.36
N LEU A 157 -5.47 -8.23 -4.15
CA LEU A 157 -6.55 -7.33 -3.70
C LEU A 157 -7.33 -7.91 -2.52
N GLY A 158 -7.65 -9.20 -2.56
CA GLY A 158 -8.27 -9.89 -1.42
C GLY A 158 -7.41 -9.83 -0.16
N ILE A 159 -6.11 -10.12 -0.29
CA ILE A 159 -5.17 -10.04 0.83
C ILE A 159 -5.06 -8.61 1.37
N ILE A 160 -5.05 -7.58 0.51
CA ILE A 160 -5.05 -6.16 0.94
C ILE A 160 -6.27 -5.87 1.80
N ASN A 161 -7.46 -6.22 1.32
CA ASN A 161 -8.70 -5.94 2.03
C ASN A 161 -8.74 -6.63 3.40
N ASP A 162 -8.40 -7.93 3.43
CA ASP A 162 -8.35 -8.71 4.67
C ASP A 162 -7.29 -8.16 5.63
N LEU A 163 -6.15 -7.71 5.11
CA LEU A 163 -5.06 -7.14 5.90
C LEU A 163 -5.47 -5.79 6.50
N THR A 164 -6.11 -4.92 5.72
CA THR A 164 -6.67 -3.65 6.18
C THR A 164 -7.63 -3.87 7.34
N ASP A 165 -8.54 -4.85 7.22
CA ASP A 165 -9.50 -5.19 8.27
C ASP A 165 -8.83 -5.79 9.52
N ALA A 166 -7.85 -6.67 9.33
CA ALA A 166 -7.10 -7.25 10.44
C ALA A 166 -6.30 -6.19 11.19
N ILE A 167 -5.72 -5.20 10.49
CA ILE A 167 -5.03 -4.05 11.09
C ILE A 167 -6.01 -3.17 11.88
N ARG A 168 -7.19 -2.87 11.33
CA ARG A 168 -8.25 -2.11 12.04
C ARG A 168 -8.68 -2.80 13.34
N LYS A 169 -8.81 -4.13 13.31
CA LYS A 169 -9.16 -4.96 14.47
C LYS A 169 -7.98 -5.26 15.40
N ASN A 170 -6.76 -4.87 15.01
CA ASN A 170 -5.52 -5.18 15.71
C ASN A 170 -5.31 -6.70 15.94
N ASN A 171 -5.71 -7.54 14.98
CA ASN A 171 -5.60 -9.00 15.06
C ASN A 171 -4.22 -9.47 14.59
N LEU A 172 -3.24 -9.47 15.49
CA LEU A 172 -1.84 -9.81 15.17
C LEU A 172 -1.65 -11.21 14.56
N LEU A 173 -2.48 -12.19 14.95
CA LEU A 173 -2.38 -13.54 14.40
C LEU A 173 -2.79 -13.58 12.94
N GLU A 174 -3.92 -12.93 12.61
CA GLU A 174 -4.44 -12.83 11.25
C GLU A 174 -3.54 -11.99 10.36
N ILE A 175 -3.02 -10.85 10.87
CA ILE A 175 -2.01 -10.04 10.18
C ILE A 175 -0.80 -10.89 9.80
N LYS A 176 -0.25 -11.68 10.74
CA LYS A 176 0.91 -12.54 10.47
C LYS A 176 0.60 -13.58 9.39
N GLN A 177 -0.60 -14.17 9.41
CA GLN A 177 -1.02 -15.16 8.41
C GLN A 177 -1.16 -14.52 7.02
N LEU A 178 -1.80 -13.36 6.93
CA LEU A 178 -1.99 -12.61 5.69
C LEU A 178 -0.66 -12.12 5.11
N LEU A 179 0.27 -11.65 5.95
CA LEU A 179 1.64 -11.32 5.52
C LEU A 179 2.38 -12.53 4.95
N ALA A 180 2.21 -13.72 5.55
CA ALA A 180 2.81 -14.95 5.01
C ALA A 180 2.18 -15.36 3.68
N GLN A 181 0.87 -15.16 3.51
CA GLN A 181 0.19 -15.37 2.23
C GLN A 181 0.71 -14.38 1.18
N LEU A 182 0.77 -13.09 1.50
CA LEU A 182 1.30 -12.04 0.62
C LEU A 182 2.69 -12.36 0.10
N GLY A 183 3.58 -12.87 0.96
CA GLY A 183 4.92 -13.27 0.56
C GLY A 183 4.97 -14.44 -0.43
N LYS A 184 3.96 -15.32 -0.42
CA LYS A 184 3.85 -16.48 -1.32
C LYS A 184 3.01 -16.20 -2.57
N THR A 185 2.17 -15.17 -2.55
CA THR A 185 1.29 -14.84 -3.67
C THR A 185 2.09 -14.24 -4.85
N PRO A 186 1.89 -14.72 -6.08
CA PRO A 186 2.52 -14.15 -7.27
C PRO A 186 1.89 -12.81 -7.64
N PHE A 187 2.73 -11.85 -8.06
CA PHE A 187 2.32 -10.51 -8.49
C PHE A 187 2.23 -10.37 -10.02
N ILE A 188 3.00 -11.17 -10.75
CA ILE A 188 3.08 -11.09 -12.21
C ILE A 188 1.97 -11.96 -12.82
N GLN A 189 1.11 -11.32 -13.63
CA GLN A 189 0.29 -12.04 -14.60
C GLN A 189 1.06 -12.12 -15.92
N ALA A 190 1.31 -13.34 -16.40
CA ALA A 190 2.05 -13.57 -17.64
C ALA A 190 1.28 -13.09 -18.89
N GLU A 191 -0.05 -12.99 -18.79
CA GLU A 191 -0.94 -12.59 -19.87
C GLU A 191 -1.70 -11.33 -19.48
N LYS A 192 -1.95 -10.46 -20.47
CA LYS A 192 -2.77 -9.28 -20.27
C LYS A 192 -4.22 -9.71 -20.01
N PRO A 193 -4.92 -9.13 -19.02
CA PRO A 193 -6.32 -9.43 -18.77
C PRO A 193 -7.16 -9.14 -20.02
N ASN A 194 -8.15 -10.00 -20.26
CA ASN A 194 -9.14 -9.74 -21.29
C ASN A 194 -10.24 -8.78 -20.75
N PRO A 195 -11.10 -8.19 -21.60
CA PRO A 195 -12.13 -7.26 -21.15
C PRO A 195 -13.11 -7.83 -20.11
N PHE A 196 -13.33 -9.15 -20.11
CA PHE A 196 -14.16 -9.81 -19.11
C PHE A 196 -13.45 -9.86 -17.75
N ASP A 197 -12.15 -10.15 -17.70
CA ASP A 197 -11.37 -10.15 -16.46
C ASP A 197 -11.31 -8.75 -15.83
N GLU A 198 -11.14 -7.70 -16.65
CA GLU A 198 -11.19 -6.31 -16.17
C GLU A 198 -12.58 -5.97 -15.59
N ALA A 199 -13.66 -6.40 -16.25
CA ALA A 199 -15.01 -6.19 -15.74
C ALA A 199 -15.25 -6.91 -14.40
N VAL A 200 -14.81 -8.16 -14.27
CA VAL A 200 -14.88 -8.92 -13.01
C VAL A 200 -14.08 -8.22 -11.91
N SER A 201 -12.88 -7.71 -12.23
CA SER A 201 -12.06 -6.96 -11.27
C SER A 201 -12.74 -5.67 -10.80
N LEU A 202 -13.43 -4.95 -11.68
CA LEU A 202 -14.17 -3.74 -11.32
C LEU A 202 -15.41 -4.06 -10.47
N ILE A 203 -16.10 -5.16 -10.77
CA ILE A 203 -17.23 -5.64 -9.98
C ILE A 203 -16.78 -6.04 -8.57
N TRP A 204 -15.64 -6.70 -8.43
CA TRP A 204 -15.08 -7.04 -7.12
C TRP A 204 -14.90 -5.80 -6.24
N TYR A 205 -14.44 -4.68 -6.82
CA TYR A 205 -14.33 -3.40 -6.11
C TYR A 205 -15.69 -2.90 -5.60
N LEU A 206 -16.76 -3.03 -6.39
CA LEU A 206 -18.12 -2.65 -5.97
C LEU A 206 -18.69 -3.55 -4.87
N GLU A 207 -18.23 -4.80 -4.78
CA GLU A 207 -18.69 -5.76 -3.77
C GLU A 207 -17.95 -5.60 -2.44
N ASN A 208 -16.68 -5.20 -2.47
CA ASN A 208 -15.78 -5.26 -1.31
C ASN A 208 -15.33 -3.90 -0.77
N VAL A 209 -15.57 -2.80 -1.50
CA VAL A 209 -15.20 -1.42 -1.12
C VAL A 209 -16.43 -0.53 -1.07
#